data_AF-A0A7J2YL11-F1
#
_entry.id   AF-A0A7J2YL11-F1
#
_cell.length_a   1.000
_cell.length_b   1.000
_cell.length_c   1.000
_cell.angle_alpha   90.00
_cell.angle_beta   90.00
_cell.angle_gamma   90.00
#
_symmetry.space_group_name_H-M   'P 1'
#
loop_
_entity.id
_entity.type
_entity.pdbx_description
1 polymer ?
#
loop_
_entity_poly.entity_id
_entity_poly.type
_entity_poly.pdbx_seq_one_letter_code
_entity_poly.pdbx_strand_id
1 'polypeptide(L)'
;MLRNKYVYKGTPFSIHGVRLDEEVIRGYGEVKYHSLGLAKIRAVISDTTESCFTPAIYRLSEVETGQEYANDVEMLASFDGTFTAMFDKGTRIEAFGKVERIIDLRDGRSFKWLLIGTFEGMNREYIIPIEEAPLSR
;
A
#
# COMPACT_ATOMS: atom_id res chain seq x y z
N MET A 1 5.50 14.66 -8.56
CA MET A 1 6.93 14.64 -8.19
C MET A 1 7.09 13.62 -7.07
N LEU A 2 7.98 12.63 -7.18
CA LEU A 2 8.22 11.67 -6.09
C LEU A 2 8.79 12.42 -4.89
N ARG A 3 8.07 12.46 -3.77
CA ARG A 3 8.40 13.28 -2.59
C ARG A 3 9.68 12.85 -1.89
N ASN A 4 10.23 11.69 -2.21
CA ASN A 4 11.47 11.17 -1.62
C ASN A 4 12.70 11.30 -2.52
N LYS A 5 12.59 11.87 -3.74
CA LYS A 5 13.70 11.98 -4.70
C LYS A 5 14.06 13.45 -4.96
N TYR A 6 15.34 13.77 -4.83
CA TYR A 6 15.86 15.14 -4.87
C TYR A 6 17.20 15.22 -5.62
N VAL A 7 17.66 16.44 -5.87
CA VAL A 7 18.98 16.71 -6.48
C VAL A 7 19.73 17.72 -5.61
N TYR A 8 20.96 17.38 -5.21
CA TYR A 8 21.87 18.27 -4.48
C TYR A 8 23.18 18.39 -5.26
N LYS A 9 23.56 19.62 -5.66
CA LYS A 9 24.77 19.89 -6.46
C LYS A 9 24.90 19.02 -7.71
N GLY A 10 23.79 18.75 -8.39
CA GLY A 10 23.76 17.90 -9.60
C GLY A 10 23.75 16.39 -9.33
N THR A 11 23.82 15.96 -8.06
CA THR A 11 23.76 14.55 -7.68
C THR A 11 22.33 14.18 -7.25
N PRO A 12 21.68 13.21 -7.91
CA PRO A 12 20.38 12.71 -7.48
C PRO A 12 20.53 11.89 -6.20
N PHE A 13 19.59 12.03 -5.27
CA PHE A 13 19.53 11.26 -4.03
C PHE A 13 18.08 10.98 -3.63
N SER A 14 17.89 9.98 -2.77
CA SER A 14 16.60 9.70 -2.14
C SER A 14 16.71 9.67 -0.62
N ILE A 15 15.61 10.04 0.05
CA ILE A 15 15.47 9.97 1.51
C ILE A 15 14.44 8.91 1.84
N HIS A 16 14.80 7.94 2.68
CA HIS A 16 13.89 6.91 3.16
C HIS A 16 13.84 6.97 4.68
N GLY A 17 12.62 7.01 5.23
CA GLY A 17 12.43 6.95 6.67
C GLY A 17 12.76 5.57 7.20
N VAL A 18 13.33 5.51 8.40
CA VAL A 18 13.44 4.28 9.19
C VAL A 18 12.68 4.49 10.50
N ARG A 19 12.05 3.43 11.00
CA ARG A 19 11.39 3.44 12.30
C ARG A 19 12.45 3.45 13.40
N LEU A 20 12.18 4.16 14.48
CA LEU A 20 12.91 4.03 15.73
C LEU A 20 12.62 2.68 16.37
N ASP A 21 13.52 2.18 17.21
CA ASP A 21 13.36 0.88 17.86
C ASP A 21 12.04 0.78 18.65
N GLU A 22 11.63 1.86 19.30
CA GLU A 22 10.38 1.96 20.07
C GLU A 22 9.12 1.92 19.17
N GLU A 23 9.24 2.29 17.89
CA GLU A 23 8.16 2.25 16.90
C GLU A 23 8.02 0.85 16.27
N VAL A 24 9.03 -0.01 16.42
CA VAL A 24 9.00 -1.40 15.95
C VAL A 24 8.26 -2.26 16.96
N ILE A 25 6.93 -2.20 16.89
CA ILE A 25 6.06 -2.91 17.82
C ILE A 25 5.85 -4.39 17.47
N ARG A 26 6.48 -4.95 16.43
CA ARG A 26 6.24 -6.33 15.94
C ARG A 26 7.55 -7.09 15.80
N GLY A 27 7.61 -8.28 16.39
CA GLY A 27 8.70 -9.24 16.25
C GLY A 27 8.54 -10.15 15.04
N TYR A 28 9.66 -10.74 14.62
CA TYR A 28 9.66 -11.77 13.58
C TYR A 28 8.86 -13.00 14.05
N GLY A 29 8.01 -13.54 13.18
CA GLY A 29 7.18 -14.71 13.47
C GLY A 29 5.88 -14.42 14.21
N GLU A 30 5.62 -13.17 14.61
CA GLU A 30 4.37 -12.77 15.29
C GLU A 30 3.20 -12.52 14.32
N VAL A 31 3.46 -12.54 13.01
CA VAL A 31 2.48 -12.27 11.97
C VAL A 31 2.49 -13.38 10.93
N LYS A 32 1.31 -13.91 10.58
CA LYS A 32 1.12 -14.86 9.47
C LYS A 32 0.47 -14.17 8.28
N TYR A 33 0.96 -14.49 7.09
CA TYR A 33 0.47 -13.98 5.81
C TYR A 33 -0.11 -15.14 4.99
N HIS A 34 -1.32 -14.96 4.47
CA HIS A 34 -2.00 -15.94 3.63
C HIS A 34 -2.40 -15.31 2.30
N SER A 35 -1.86 -15.81 1.18
CA SER A 35 -2.25 -15.35 -0.16
C SER A 35 -3.69 -15.77 -0.48
N LEU A 36 -4.48 -14.82 -0.98
CA LEU A 36 -5.87 -15.04 -1.42
C LEU A 36 -6.02 -14.95 -2.95
N GLY A 37 -5.03 -14.39 -3.65
CA GLY A 37 -5.02 -14.24 -5.11
C GLY A 37 -4.73 -12.81 -5.57
N LEU A 38 -4.72 -12.61 -6.89
CA LEU A 38 -4.51 -11.30 -7.50
C LEU A 38 -5.85 -10.60 -7.75
N ALA A 39 -6.00 -9.36 -7.29
CA ALA A 39 -7.21 -8.58 -7.49
C ALA A 39 -6.92 -7.19 -8.05
N LYS A 40 -7.93 -6.63 -8.72
CA LYS A 40 -7.98 -5.20 -9.03
C LYS A 40 -8.92 -4.54 -8.04
N ILE A 41 -8.47 -3.43 -7.43
CA ILE A 41 -9.30 -2.62 -6.55
C ILE A 41 -9.29 -1.16 -7.01
N ARG A 42 -10.37 -0.45 -6.69
CA ARG A 42 -10.39 1.02 -6.61
C ARG A 42 -10.65 1.42 -5.17
N ALA A 43 -9.99 2.45 -4.69
CA ALA A 43 -10.14 2.89 -3.31
C ALA A 43 -9.69 4.35 -3.14
N VAL A 44 -10.05 4.94 -2.00
CA VAL A 44 -9.58 6.25 -1.55
C VAL A 44 -8.55 6.07 -0.44
N ILE A 45 -7.39 6.72 -0.57
CA ILE A 45 -6.35 6.75 0.47
C ILE A 45 -6.88 7.51 1.69
N SER A 46 -7.03 6.83 2.82
CA SER A 46 -7.56 7.42 4.06
C SER A 46 -6.48 7.85 5.06
N ASP A 47 -5.29 7.24 4.98
CA ASP A 47 -4.13 7.52 5.84
C ASP A 47 -2.81 7.25 5.10
N THR A 48 -1.82 8.12 5.29
CA THR A 48 -0.49 8.07 4.65
C THR A 48 0.66 8.04 5.66
N THR A 49 0.37 7.89 6.95
CA THR A 49 1.36 8.01 8.06
C THR A 49 2.52 7.02 7.90
N GLU A 50 2.23 5.82 7.40
CA GLU A 50 3.20 4.73 7.22
C GLU A 50 3.77 4.66 5.78
N SER A 51 3.45 5.62 4.91
CA SER A 51 3.78 5.58 3.48
C SER A 51 5.25 5.88 3.16
N CYS A 52 5.99 6.46 4.11
CA CYS A 52 7.39 6.83 3.96
C CYS A 52 8.38 5.73 4.36
N PHE A 53 7.87 4.63 4.94
CA PHE A 53 8.66 3.47 5.37
C PHE A 53 8.60 2.34 4.34
N THR A 54 9.32 1.25 4.62
CA THR A 54 9.23 0.00 3.88
C THR A 54 8.55 -1.08 4.73
N PRO A 55 7.54 -1.80 4.19
CA PRO A 55 6.80 -1.44 2.97
C PRO A 55 6.10 -0.07 3.14
N ALA A 56 5.84 0.62 2.03
CA ALA A 56 5.04 1.83 2.03
C ALA A 56 3.57 1.44 2.23
N ILE A 57 2.99 1.82 3.37
CA ILE A 57 1.63 1.43 3.74
C ILE A 57 0.68 2.63 3.64
N TYR A 58 -0.44 2.40 2.98
CA TYR A 58 -1.55 3.33 2.86
C TYR A 58 -2.81 2.66 3.40
N ARG A 59 -3.57 3.33 4.27
CA ARG A 59 -4.93 2.85 4.61
C ARG A 59 -5.89 3.25 3.51
N LEU A 60 -6.86 2.38 3.27
CA LEU A 60 -7.87 2.54 2.24
C LEU A 60 -9.25 2.79 2.86
N SER A 61 -10.12 3.35 2.03
CA SER A 61 -11.55 3.53 2.29
C SER A 61 -12.28 3.42 0.95
N GLU A 62 -13.59 3.17 0.97
CA GLU A 62 -14.41 3.05 -0.25
C GLU A 62 -13.85 2.04 -1.27
N VAL A 63 -13.53 0.85 -0.79
CA VAL A 63 -12.89 -0.18 -1.62
C VAL A 63 -13.94 -0.83 -2.54
N GLU A 64 -13.68 -0.76 -3.84
CA GLU A 64 -14.48 -1.36 -4.89
C GLU A 64 -13.67 -2.42 -5.63
N THR A 65 -14.24 -3.59 -5.84
CA THR A 65 -13.58 -4.69 -6.55
C THR A 65 -14.60 -5.64 -7.18
N GLY A 66 -14.17 -6.36 -8.21
CA GLY A 66 -14.92 -7.48 -8.77
C GLY A 66 -14.59 -8.84 -8.13
N GLN A 67 -13.68 -8.87 -7.16
CA GLN A 67 -13.24 -10.08 -6.48
C GLN A 67 -13.77 -10.11 -5.04
N GLU A 68 -14.66 -11.06 -4.72
CA GLU A 68 -15.30 -11.14 -3.38
C GLU A 68 -14.26 -11.21 -2.24
N TYR A 69 -13.16 -11.94 -2.43
CA TYR A 69 -12.13 -12.07 -1.40
C TYR A 69 -11.34 -10.77 -1.12
N ALA A 70 -11.53 -9.73 -1.93
CA ALA A 70 -10.82 -8.45 -1.86
C ALA A 70 -11.72 -7.27 -1.43
N ASN A 71 -13.00 -7.51 -1.11
CA ASN A 71 -13.98 -6.46 -0.79
C ASN A 71 -13.74 -5.71 0.53
N ASP A 72 -12.99 -6.33 1.43
CA ASP A 72 -12.64 -5.89 2.78
C ASP A 72 -11.11 -5.65 2.91
N VAL A 73 -10.44 -5.32 1.81
CA VAL A 73 -9.03 -4.89 1.84
C VAL A 73 -8.94 -3.55 2.58
N GLU A 74 -8.19 -3.51 3.68
CA GLU A 74 -8.09 -2.32 4.54
C GLU A 74 -6.90 -1.43 4.18
N MET A 75 -5.88 -2.00 3.56
CA MET A 75 -4.59 -1.35 3.32
C MET A 75 -4.02 -1.70 1.96
N LEU A 76 -3.22 -0.80 1.41
CA LEU A 76 -2.27 -1.08 0.33
C LEU A 76 -0.87 -1.07 0.93
N ALA A 77 -0.08 -2.09 0.64
CA ALA A 77 1.33 -2.15 0.99
C ALA A 77 2.20 -2.30 -0.27
N SER A 78 3.31 -1.57 -0.34
CA SER A 78 4.25 -1.67 -1.46
C SER A 78 5.67 -1.91 -0.96
N PHE A 79 6.30 -2.98 -1.44
CA PHE A 79 7.75 -3.17 -1.36
C PHE A 79 8.49 -2.50 -2.52
N ASP A 80 7.78 -2.07 -3.56
CA ASP A 80 8.36 -1.23 -4.62
C ASP A 80 8.48 0.21 -4.12
N GLY A 81 9.73 0.66 -3.94
CA GLY A 81 10.08 2.00 -3.46
C GLY A 81 9.69 3.15 -4.41
N THR A 82 9.22 2.83 -5.62
CA THR A 82 8.62 3.81 -6.54
C THR A 82 7.36 4.43 -5.95
N PHE A 83 6.62 3.68 -5.13
CA PHE A 83 5.35 4.13 -4.54
C PHE A 83 5.51 4.71 -3.12
N THR A 84 6.74 4.87 -2.62
CA THR A 84 6.99 5.47 -1.29
C THR A 84 6.58 6.94 -1.28
N ALA A 85 5.75 7.33 -0.30
CA ALA A 85 5.23 8.69 -0.11
C ALA A 85 4.68 9.35 -1.40
N MET A 86 4.10 8.55 -2.30
CA MET A 86 3.66 8.98 -3.62
C MET A 86 2.25 9.59 -3.63
N PHE A 87 1.37 9.12 -2.75
CA PHE A 87 -0.04 9.51 -2.73
C PHE A 87 -0.39 10.27 -1.44
N ASP A 88 -1.32 11.22 -1.55
CA ASP A 88 -1.84 12.01 -0.42
C ASP A 88 -3.17 11.44 0.08
N LYS A 89 -3.55 11.75 1.33
CA LYS A 89 -4.88 11.44 1.85
C LYS A 89 -5.96 12.08 0.95
N GLY A 90 -7.00 11.31 0.64
CA GLY A 90 -8.07 11.69 -0.29
C GLY A 90 -7.78 11.31 -1.75
N THR A 91 -6.57 10.86 -2.09
CA THR A 91 -6.28 10.39 -3.46
C THR A 91 -7.10 9.14 -3.76
N ARG A 92 -7.86 9.17 -4.86
CA ARG A 92 -8.51 7.96 -5.40
C ARG A 92 -7.54 7.23 -6.33
N ILE A 93 -7.45 5.92 -6.16
CA ILE A 93 -6.52 5.07 -6.91
C ILE A 93 -7.23 3.88 -7.53
N GLU A 94 -6.67 3.37 -8.63
CA GLU A 94 -6.85 2.00 -9.09
C GLU A 94 -5.53 1.25 -8.88
N ALA A 95 -5.60 0.04 -8.33
CA ALA A 95 -4.43 -0.79 -8.08
C ALA A 95 -4.69 -2.25 -8.43
N PHE A 96 -3.66 -2.93 -8.90
CA PHE A 96 -3.67 -4.37 -9.15
C PHE A 96 -2.49 -5.02 -8.44
N GLY A 97 -2.76 -6.05 -7.64
CA GLY A 97 -1.74 -6.71 -6.84
C GLY A 97 -2.27 -7.94 -6.11
N LYS A 98 -1.41 -8.50 -5.25
CA LYS A 98 -1.72 -9.70 -4.47
C LYS A 98 -2.49 -9.33 -3.20
N VAL A 99 -3.66 -9.93 -3.02
CA VAL A 99 -4.40 -9.81 -1.76
C VAL A 99 -3.86 -10.83 -0.78
N GLU A 100 -3.49 -10.36 0.41
CA GLU A 100 -3.12 -11.25 1.52
C GLU A 100 -3.97 -10.95 2.74
N ARG A 101 -4.33 -12.02 3.46
CA ARG A 101 -4.84 -11.93 4.83
C ARG A 101 -3.65 -11.98 5.78
N ILE A 102 -3.56 -10.98 6.64
CA ILE A 102 -2.57 -10.85 7.70
C ILE A 102 -3.23 -11.21 9.02
N ILE A 103 -2.58 -12.04 9.82
CA ILE A 103 -3.05 -12.47 11.14
C ILE A 103 -1.97 -12.14 12.16
N ASP A 104 -2.29 -11.23 13.09
CA ASP A 104 -1.45 -10.93 14.25
C ASP A 104 -1.68 -12.01 15.31
N LEU A 105 -0.63 -12.78 15.62
CA LEU A 105 -0.73 -13.93 16.53
C LEU A 105 -0.85 -13.53 18.00
N ARG A 106 -0.61 -12.25 18.33
CA ARG A 106 -0.61 -11.78 19.72
C ARG A 106 -2.00 -11.48 20.23
N ASP A 107 -2.84 -10.89 19.37
CA ASP A 107 -4.22 -10.51 19.71
C ASP A 107 -5.27 -11.20 18.81
N GLY A 108 -4.84 -12.02 17.84
CA GLY A 108 -5.71 -12.76 16.94
C GLY A 108 -6.40 -11.89 15.89
N ARG A 109 -6.06 -10.59 15.81
CA ARG A 109 -6.65 -9.70 14.81
C ARG A 109 -6.21 -10.10 13.42
N SER A 110 -7.16 -10.04 12.49
CA SER A 110 -6.89 -10.27 11.08
C SER A 110 -7.39 -9.10 10.24
N PHE A 111 -6.59 -8.72 9.26
CA PHE A 111 -6.96 -7.72 8.26
C PHE A 111 -6.44 -8.16 6.89
N LYS A 112 -6.87 -7.48 5.83
CA LYS A 112 -6.36 -7.73 4.48
C LYS A 112 -5.66 -6.52 3.91
N TRP A 113 -4.63 -6.77 3.11
CA TRP A 113 -4.03 -5.74 2.27
C TRP A 113 -3.98 -6.15 0.81
N LEU A 114 -3.83 -5.18 -0.08
CA LEU A 114 -3.31 -5.36 -1.42
C LEU A 114 -1.81 -5.10 -1.41
N LEU A 115 -1.02 -6.10 -1.80
CA LEU A 115 0.44 -6.07 -1.81
C LEU A 115 0.98 -5.85 -3.22
N ILE A 116 1.94 -4.94 -3.33
CA ILE A 116 2.71 -4.60 -4.54
C ILE A 116 4.20 -4.92 -4.31
N GLY A 117 4.87 -5.40 -5.35
CA GLY A 117 6.25 -5.88 -5.30
C GLY A 117 6.32 -7.38 -5.04
N THR A 118 5.44 -8.17 -5.66
CA THR A 118 5.34 -9.62 -5.43
C THR A 118 5.70 -10.42 -6.67
N PHE A 119 6.22 -11.64 -6.47
CA PHE A 119 6.52 -12.53 -7.59
C PHE A 119 5.25 -12.99 -8.33
N GLU A 120 4.14 -13.21 -7.61
CA GLU A 120 2.86 -13.64 -8.20
C GLU A 120 2.29 -12.59 -9.17
N GLY A 121 2.49 -11.31 -8.87
CA GLY A 121 2.03 -10.18 -9.67
C GLY A 121 3.04 -9.65 -10.69
N MET A 122 4.15 -10.35 -10.93
CA MET A 122 5.28 -9.87 -11.73
C MET A 122 4.83 -9.28 -13.09
N ASN A 123 5.31 -8.06 -13.39
CA ASN A 123 5.00 -7.26 -14.58
C ASN A 123 3.53 -6.88 -14.80
N ARG A 124 2.66 -7.11 -13.81
CA ARG A 124 1.22 -6.81 -13.89
C ARG A 124 0.76 -5.88 -12.78
N GLU A 125 1.53 -5.79 -11.70
CA GLU A 125 1.28 -4.91 -10.56
C GLU A 125 1.38 -3.43 -10.93
N TYR A 126 0.44 -2.64 -10.43
CA TYR A 126 0.47 -1.19 -10.58
C TYR A 126 -0.36 -0.50 -9.50
N ILE A 127 -0.08 0.80 -9.34
CA ILE A 127 -0.93 1.75 -8.63
C ILE A 127 -0.99 3.01 -9.48
N ILE A 128 -2.19 3.43 -9.86
CA ILE A 128 -2.40 4.66 -10.63
C ILE A 128 -3.44 5.54 -9.93
N PRO A 129 -3.24 6.87 -9.88
CA PRO A 129 -4.29 7.78 -9.49
C PRO A 129 -5.40 7.77 -10.54
N ILE A 130 -6.64 7.89 -10.12
CA ILE A 130 -7.79 8.01 -11.02
C ILE A 130 -8.55 9.29 -10.68
N GLU A 131 -8.90 10.07 -11.71
CA GLU A 131 -9.81 11.20 -11.56
C GLU A 131 -11.26 10.69 -11.52
N GLU A 132 -12.09 11.26 -10.67
CA GLU A 132 -13.53 11.13 -10.88
C GLU A 132 -13.92 11.98 -12.09
N ALA A 133 -14.77 11.42 -12.97
CA ALA A 133 -15.48 12.26 -13.92
C ALA A 133 -16.24 13.32 -13.11
N PRO A 134 -16.15 14.62 -13.45
CA PRO A 134 -16.91 15.63 -12.72
C PRO A 134 -18.37 15.22 -12.72
N LEU A 135 -18.98 15.17 -11.53
CA LEU A 135 -20.41 14.99 -11.36
C LEU A 135 -21.10 15.94 -12.35
N SER A 136 -21.78 15.36 -13.34
CA SER A 136 -22.61 16.14 -14.26
C SER A 136 -23.62 16.89 -13.40
N ARG A 137 -23.49 18.21 -13.42
CA ARG A 137 -24.34 19.15 -12.70
C ARG A 137 -25.62 19.39 -13.46
#